data_AF-A0A8F9XLA4-F1
#
_entry.id   AF-A0A8F9XLA4-F1
#
_cell.length_a   1.000
_cell.length_b   1.000
_cell.length_c   1.000
_cell.angle_alpha   90.00
_cell.angle_beta   90.00
_cell.angle_gamma   90.00
#
_symmetry.space_group_name_H-M   'P 1'
#
loop_
_entity.id
_entity.type
_entity.pdbx_description
1 polymer ?
#
loop_
_entity_poly.entity_id
_entity_poly.type
_entity_poly.pdbx_seq_one_letter_code
_entity_poly.pdbx_strand_id
1 'polypeptide(L)'
;MQFFRSLSLAVALLSVAAFSNTAFAHDGHNKDKGQLVPVTEKDAAWVAKAKAEYPTTACIVSEDKLGGDMGKPVDFIYRVEGQPDRLISFCCKDCVKDFNKDPEKYLKVLDGAAAKKDGSAHAEHQHKK
;
A
#
# COMPACT_ATOMS: atom_id res chain seq x y z
N MET A 1 -52.99 34.95 -3.58
CA MET A 1 -52.66 34.29 -2.30
C MET A 1 -53.85 33.43 -1.91
N GLN A 2 -53.62 32.20 -1.45
CA GLN A 2 -54.62 31.23 -0.93
C GLN A 2 -55.37 30.37 -1.97
N PHE A 3 -54.63 29.53 -2.69
CA PHE A 3 -55.14 28.26 -3.21
C PHE A 3 -54.21 27.15 -2.69
N PHE A 4 -54.70 25.92 -2.53
CA PHE A 4 -54.07 24.78 -1.86
C PHE A 4 -54.37 24.65 -0.35
N ARG A 5 -55.66 24.70 -0.03
CA ARG A 5 -56.28 23.83 0.99
C ARG A 5 -56.82 22.58 0.28
N SER A 6 -56.76 21.43 0.94
CA SER A 6 -57.05 20.03 0.48
C SER A 6 -55.76 19.32 0.04
N LEU A 7 -55.00 18.65 0.92
CA LEU A 7 -55.39 17.56 1.83
C LEU A 7 -56.23 16.48 1.13
N SER A 8 -55.69 15.96 0.03
CA SER A 8 -56.07 14.62 -0.46
C SER A 8 -55.09 13.61 0.14
N LEU A 9 -55.68 12.71 0.93
CA LEU A 9 -55.10 11.50 1.44
C LEU A 9 -54.52 10.62 0.32
N ALA A 10 -53.66 9.70 0.75
CA ALA A 10 -53.19 8.49 0.07
C ALA A 10 -51.87 8.63 -0.72
N VAL A 11 -50.75 8.36 -0.03
CA VAL A 11 -49.86 7.26 -0.41
C VAL A 11 -49.35 6.61 0.88
N ALA A 12 -50.12 5.66 1.38
CA ALA A 12 -49.58 4.60 2.23
C ALA A 12 -48.84 3.64 1.30
N LEU A 13 -47.52 3.53 1.45
CA LEU A 13 -46.69 2.36 1.12
C LEU A 13 -45.32 2.60 1.78
N LEU A 14 -45.27 2.42 3.10
CA LEU A 14 -44.03 2.27 3.87
C LEU A 14 -43.44 0.90 3.52
N SER A 15 -42.74 0.85 2.40
CA SER A 15 -41.84 -0.26 2.07
C SER A 15 -40.61 -0.14 2.95
N VAL A 16 -40.70 -0.67 4.18
CA VAL A 16 -39.53 -0.97 5.00
C VAL A 16 -38.81 -2.15 4.33
N ALA A 17 -38.07 -1.86 3.27
CA ALA A 17 -36.99 -2.72 2.85
C ALA A 17 -35.93 -2.60 3.94
N ALA A 18 -35.97 -3.56 4.87
CA ALA A 18 -34.87 -3.83 5.76
C ALA A 18 -33.66 -4.16 4.90
N PHE A 19 -32.87 -3.15 4.54
CA PHE A 19 -31.48 -3.31 4.16
C PHE A 19 -30.70 -3.70 5.43
N SER A 20 -30.99 -4.90 5.95
CA SER A 20 -30.03 -5.61 6.80
C SER A 20 -28.91 -6.07 5.88
N ASN A 21 -28.05 -5.12 5.50
CA ASN A 21 -26.83 -5.35 4.76
C ASN A 21 -25.80 -5.97 5.72
N THR A 22 -26.02 -7.21 6.14
CA THR A 22 -25.05 -7.99 6.92
C THR A 22 -24.83 -9.33 6.24
N ALA A 23 -24.05 -9.31 5.16
CA ALA A 23 -23.39 -10.50 4.66
C ALA A 23 -22.22 -10.12 3.74
N PHE A 24 -21.34 -9.22 4.20
CA PHE A 24 -19.96 -9.25 3.75
C PHE A 24 -19.19 -10.17 4.69
N ALA A 25 -19.47 -11.47 4.53
CA ALA A 25 -18.54 -12.50 4.94
C ALA A 25 -17.31 -12.35 4.06
N HIS A 26 -16.27 -11.70 4.57
CA HIS A 26 -14.93 -11.86 4.04
C HIS A 26 -14.17 -12.67 5.08
N ASP A 27 -13.86 -13.90 4.69
CA ASP A 27 -12.95 -14.82 5.32
C ASP A 27 -11.78 -14.11 6.01
N GLY A 28 -11.47 -14.61 7.22
CA GLY A 28 -10.41 -14.12 8.07
C GLY A 28 -9.05 -14.20 7.38
N HIS A 29 -8.56 -13.05 6.94
CA HIS A 29 -7.14 -12.78 6.88
C HIS A 29 -6.83 -11.78 7.98
N ASN A 30 -6.00 -12.22 8.91
CA ASN A 30 -5.36 -11.47 10.00
C ASN A 30 -5.12 -10.00 9.58
N LYS A 31 -6.02 -9.09 9.98
CA LYS A 31 -6.08 -7.70 9.49
C LYS A 31 -5.02 -6.81 10.13
N ASP A 32 -4.31 -7.33 11.12
CA ASP A 32 -3.36 -6.58 11.94
C ASP A 32 -1.92 -6.67 11.40
N LYS A 33 -1.66 -7.54 10.41
CA LYS A 33 -0.33 -7.78 9.83
C LYS A 33 -0.35 -7.25 8.40
N GLY A 34 0.42 -6.19 8.11
CA GLY A 34 0.41 -5.58 6.77
C GLY A 34 0.65 -6.57 5.64
N GLN A 35 -0.02 -6.33 4.52
CA GLN A 35 -0.07 -7.24 3.38
C GLN A 35 0.62 -6.66 2.15
N LEU A 36 1.40 -7.50 1.46
CA LEU A 36 1.91 -7.21 0.12
C LEU A 36 0.82 -7.48 -0.91
N VAL A 37 0.40 -6.41 -1.59
CA VAL A 37 -0.57 -6.43 -2.67
C VAL A 37 0.18 -6.32 -4.00
N PRO A 38 -0.07 -7.22 -4.98
CA PRO A 38 0.56 -7.11 -6.29
C PRO A 38 0.09 -5.84 -7.01
N VAL A 39 1.01 -5.17 -7.69
CA VAL A 39 0.70 -3.97 -8.48
C VAL A 39 -0.24 -4.32 -9.63
N THR A 40 -1.34 -3.58 -9.75
CA THR A 40 -2.27 -3.69 -10.88
C THR A 40 -2.18 -2.47 -11.79
N GLU A 41 -2.81 -2.54 -12.96
CA GLU A 41 -2.85 -1.42 -13.92
C GLU A 41 -3.41 -0.13 -13.29
N LYS A 42 -4.33 -0.25 -12.32
CA LYS A 42 -4.93 0.89 -11.61
C LYS A 42 -3.93 1.63 -10.73
N ASP A 43 -2.91 0.93 -10.24
CA ASP A 43 -1.89 1.47 -9.35
C ASP A 43 -0.64 1.94 -10.12
N ALA A 44 -0.54 1.63 -11.41
CA ALA A 44 0.67 1.84 -12.22
C ALA A 44 1.18 3.29 -12.19
N ALA A 45 0.28 4.27 -12.24
CA ALA A 45 0.64 5.69 -12.16
C ALA A 45 1.23 6.08 -10.79
N TRP A 46 0.63 5.58 -9.71
CA TRP A 46 1.12 5.80 -8.35
C TRP A 46 2.46 5.07 -8.12
N VAL A 47 2.57 3.82 -8.59
CA VAL A 47 3.80 3.03 -8.48
C VAL A 47 4.95 3.69 -9.23
N ALA A 48 4.72 4.22 -10.43
CA ALA A 48 5.76 4.93 -11.18
C ALA A 48 6.31 6.13 -10.39
N LYS A 49 5.43 6.91 -9.74
CA LYS A 49 5.81 8.03 -8.88
C LYS A 49 6.56 7.54 -7.62
N ALA A 50 6.00 6.58 -6.90
CA ALA A 50 6.62 6.02 -5.70
C ALA A 50 7.98 5.37 -5.99
N LYS A 51 8.15 4.79 -7.18
CA LYS A 51 9.43 4.21 -7.64
C LYS A 51 10.47 5.28 -7.96
N ALA A 52 10.04 6.42 -8.49
CA ALA A 52 10.93 7.57 -8.71
C ALA A 52 11.42 8.17 -7.38
N GLU A 53 10.56 8.19 -6.37
CA GLU A 53 10.86 8.68 -5.02
C GLU A 53 11.46 7.60 -4.10
N TYR A 54 11.72 6.39 -4.63
CA TYR A 54 12.12 5.25 -3.81
C TYR A 54 13.48 5.51 -3.12
N PRO A 55 13.58 5.30 -1.80
CA PRO A 55 14.72 5.80 -1.03
C PRO A 55 16.00 4.98 -1.18
N THR A 56 15.97 3.86 -1.89
CA THR A 56 17.15 3.02 -2.12
C THR A 56 17.12 2.42 -3.52
N THR A 57 18.28 2.09 -4.08
CA THR A 57 18.41 1.31 -5.32
C THR A 57 18.80 -0.14 -5.04
N ALA A 58 18.95 -0.51 -3.77
CA ALA A 58 19.24 -1.85 -3.29
C ALA A 58 17.98 -2.51 -2.69
N CYS A 59 17.90 -3.83 -2.77
CA CYS A 59 16.86 -4.65 -2.19
C CYS A 59 16.92 -4.54 -0.67
N ILE A 60 15.81 -4.22 -0.01
CA ILE A 60 15.79 -4.08 1.46
C ILE A 60 15.97 -5.40 2.22
N VAL A 61 15.87 -6.54 1.52
CA VAL A 61 15.99 -7.88 2.10
C VAL A 61 17.41 -8.42 1.96
N SER A 62 17.97 -8.38 0.75
CA SER A 62 19.28 -8.96 0.43
C SER A 62 20.39 -7.93 0.21
N GLU A 63 20.07 -6.63 0.21
CA GLU A 63 21.00 -5.52 -0.05
C GLU A 63 21.62 -5.53 -1.47
N ASP A 64 21.17 -6.43 -2.35
CA ASP A 64 21.58 -6.48 -3.76
C ASP A 64 20.96 -5.36 -4.59
N LYS A 65 21.63 -4.97 -5.68
CA LYS A 65 21.13 -3.96 -6.61
C LYS A 65 19.82 -4.39 -7.29
N LEU A 66 18.78 -3.57 -7.18
CA LEU A 66 17.52 -3.75 -7.89
C LEU A 66 17.76 -3.59 -9.40
N GLY A 67 17.31 -4.57 -10.21
CA GLY A 67 17.42 -4.48 -11.67
C GLY A 67 18.82 -4.76 -12.22
N GLY A 68 19.70 -5.33 -11.40
CA GLY A 68 21.03 -5.78 -11.81
C GLY A 68 21.05 -7.27 -12.13
N ASP A 69 22.04 -7.96 -11.57
CA ASP A 69 22.35 -9.38 -11.83
C ASP A 69 21.23 -10.35 -11.45
N MET A 70 20.35 -9.94 -10.52
CA MET A 70 19.18 -10.73 -10.09
C MET A 70 17.97 -10.60 -11.02
N GLY A 71 18.06 -9.76 -12.07
CA GLY A 71 16.98 -9.55 -13.04
C GLY A 71 16.03 -8.41 -12.68
N LYS A 72 14.84 -8.43 -13.27
CA LYS A 72 13.89 -7.31 -13.20
C LYS A 72 13.28 -7.20 -11.78
N PRO A 73 13.25 -5.99 -11.18
CA PRO A 73 12.63 -5.79 -9.87
C PRO A 73 11.15 -6.17 -9.90
N VAL A 74 10.67 -6.68 -8.77
CA VAL A 74 9.27 -7.00 -8.54
C VAL A 74 8.72 -6.02 -7.50
N ASP A 75 7.80 -5.18 -7.93
CA ASP A 75 7.20 -4.13 -7.12
C ASP A 75 5.89 -4.63 -6.50
N PHE A 76 5.71 -4.35 -5.20
CA PHE A 76 4.50 -4.65 -4.44
C PHE A 76 4.07 -3.43 -3.62
N ILE A 77 2.78 -3.34 -3.36
CA ILE A 77 2.18 -2.31 -2.50
C ILE A 77 1.99 -2.92 -1.13
N TYR A 78 2.72 -2.42 -0.14
CA TYR A 78 2.55 -2.81 1.25
C TYR A 78 1.45 -1.97 1.89
N ARG A 79 0.32 -2.62 2.20
CA ARG A 79 -0.83 -2.01 2.85
C ARG A 79 -0.93 -2.45 4.30
N VAL A 80 -1.06 -1.49 5.20
CA VAL A 80 -1.29 -1.73 6.63
C VAL A 80 -2.53 -0.93 7.01
N GLU A 81 -3.46 -1.53 7.74
CA GLU A 81 -4.66 -0.83 8.19
C GLU A 81 -4.27 0.40 9.05
N GLY A 82 -4.82 1.56 8.70
CA GLY A 82 -4.52 2.81 9.40
C GLY A 82 -3.17 3.47 9.04
N GLN A 83 -2.42 2.95 8.07
CA GLN A 83 -1.19 3.58 7.56
C GLN A 83 -1.26 3.84 6.05
N PRO A 84 -0.45 4.80 5.53
CA PRO A 84 -0.37 5.03 4.10
C PRO A 84 0.25 3.83 3.37
N ASP A 85 -0.21 3.61 2.13
CA ASP A 85 0.35 2.61 1.23
C ASP A 85 1.83 2.90 0.95
N ARG A 86 2.66 1.86 1.02
CA ARG A 86 4.11 1.95 0.75
C ARG A 86 4.49 1.08 -0.43
N LEU A 87 5.29 1.61 -1.34
CA LEU A 87 5.88 0.80 -2.40
C LEU A 87 7.05 0.01 -1.81
N ILE A 88 7.11 -1.30 -2.09
CA ILE A 88 8.26 -2.15 -1.75
C ILE A 88 8.75 -2.81 -3.03
N SER A 89 10.02 -2.61 -3.36
CA SER A 89 10.65 -3.18 -4.55
C SER A 89 11.62 -4.27 -4.14
N PHE A 90 11.47 -5.47 -4.69
CA PHE A 90 12.31 -6.62 -4.42
C PHE A 90 13.13 -7.01 -5.64
N CYS A 91 14.35 -7.53 -5.43
CA CYS A 91 15.17 -8.04 -6.53
C CYS A 91 14.66 -9.38 -7.07
N CYS A 92 13.99 -10.20 -6.25
CA CYS A 92 13.49 -11.52 -6.64
C CYS A 92 12.26 -11.96 -5.82
N LYS A 93 11.61 -13.05 -6.25
CA LYS A 93 10.43 -13.61 -5.56
C LYS A 93 10.77 -14.23 -4.20
N ASP A 94 11.99 -14.69 -3.99
CA ASP A 94 12.39 -15.25 -2.69
C ASP A 94 12.53 -14.17 -1.62
N CYS A 95 12.97 -12.96 -2.00
CA CYS A 95 12.96 -11.80 -1.10
C CYS A 95 11.55 -11.46 -0.59
N VAL A 96 10.51 -11.69 -1.40
CA VAL A 96 9.10 -11.52 -0.97
C VAL A 96 8.76 -12.46 0.19
N LYS A 97 9.24 -13.71 0.14
CA LYS A 97 8.99 -14.70 1.19
C LYS A 97 9.70 -14.29 2.48
N ASP A 98 10.95 -13.87 2.38
CA ASP A 98 11.72 -13.43 3.55
C ASP A 98 11.16 -12.15 4.16
N PHE A 99 10.69 -11.21 3.33
CA PHE A 99 9.98 -10.02 3.82
C PHE A 99 8.72 -10.39 4.61
N ASN A 100 7.91 -11.32 4.11
CA ASN A 100 6.68 -11.74 4.80
C ASN A 100 6.95 -12.41 6.16
N LYS A 101 8.16 -12.94 6.42
CA LYS A 101 8.52 -13.49 7.73
C LYS A 101 8.71 -12.40 8.78
N ASP A 102 9.35 -11.29 8.39
CA ASP A 102 9.70 -10.19 9.30
C ASP A 102 9.54 -8.81 8.64
N PRO A 103 8.32 -8.40 8.26
CA PRO A 103 8.12 -7.16 7.51
C PRO A 103 8.61 -5.94 8.28
N GLU A 104 8.38 -5.87 9.59
CA GLU A 104 8.80 -4.76 10.45
C GLU A 104 10.31 -4.54 10.44
N LYS A 105 11.11 -5.61 10.36
CA LYS A 105 12.58 -5.52 10.28
C LYS A 105 13.01 -4.81 9.00
N TYR A 106 12.48 -5.22 7.86
CA TYR A 106 12.86 -4.67 6.56
C TYR A 106 12.26 -3.29 6.30
N LEU A 107 11.10 -3.00 6.87
CA LEU A 107 10.50 -1.66 6.81
C LEU A 107 11.38 -0.64 7.55
N LYS A 108 11.98 -1.01 8.70
CA LYS A 108 12.97 -0.15 9.37
C LYS A 108 14.20 0.14 8.51
N VAL A 109 14.65 -0.83 7.70
CA VAL A 109 15.75 -0.63 6.74
C VAL A 109 15.33 0.38 5.67
N LEU A 110 14.11 0.25 5.14
CA LEU A 110 13.57 1.17 4.14
C LEU A 110 13.40 2.59 4.71
N ASP A 111 12.81 2.71 5.89
CA ASP A 111 12.60 3.99 6.57
C ASP A 111 13.94 4.65 6.94
N GLY A 112 14.95 3.85 7.32
CA GLY A 112 16.32 4.30 7.53
C GLY A 112 16.98 4.81 6.24
N ALA A 113 16.72 4.18 5.09
CA ALA A 113 17.18 4.66 3.79
C ALA A 113 16.50 5.98 3.39
N ALA A 114 15.20 6.12 3.68
CA ALA A 114 14.46 7.35 3.42
C ALA A 114 15.02 8.52 4.23
N ALA A 115 15.19 8.32 5.55
CA ALA A 115 15.78 9.32 6.43
C ALA A 115 17.21 9.72 6.00
N LYS A 116 18.00 8.78 5.47
CA LYS A 116 19.32 9.10 4.91
C LYS A 116 19.23 9.91 3.63
N LYS A 117 18.30 9.62 2.71
CA LYS A 117 18.13 10.43 1.50
C LYS A 117 17.72 11.86 1.80
N ASP A 118 16.83 12.04 2.78
CA ASP A 118 16.35 13.37 3.18
C ASP A 118 17.39 14.14 4.00
N GLY A 119 18.30 13.44 4.69
CA GLY A 119 19.43 14.01 5.42
C GLY A 119 20.71 14.20 4.58
N SER A 120 20.80 13.63 3.38
CA SER A 120 22.02 13.64 2.53
C SER A 120 22.06 14.81 1.52
N ALA A 121 21.47 15.95 1.87
CA ALA A 121 21.94 17.23 1.34
C ALA A 121 23.30 17.66 1.95
N HIS A 122 23.88 16.87 2.86
CA HIS A 122 25.28 17.00 3.27
C HIS A 122 25.85 15.65 3.74
N ALA A 123 27.11 15.37 3.37
CA ALA A 123 27.94 14.22 3.77
C ALA A 123 27.81 12.92 2.94
N GLU A 124 28.29 13.00 1.70
CA GLU A 124 29.43 12.21 1.21
C GLU A 124 29.79 10.94 2.01
N HIS A 125 29.17 9.80 1.68
CA HIS A 125 29.68 8.50 2.10
C HIS A 125 30.73 8.01 1.10
N GLN A 126 31.96 8.42 1.36
CA GLN A 126 33.16 7.79 0.81
C GLN A 126 33.22 6.34 1.28
N HIS A 127 33.03 5.40 0.35
CA HIS A 127 33.47 4.02 0.56
C HIS A 127 34.98 3.98 0.41
N LYS A 128 35.65 3.86 1.55
CA LYS A 128 37.10 3.83 1.72
C LYS A 128 37.68 2.51 1.19
N LYS A 129 38.44 2.67 0.10
CA LYS A 129 39.65 1.96 -0.36
C LYS A 129 39.84 0.48 -0.01
#